data_AF-A0A0M4EYI7-F1
#
_entry.id   AF-A0A0M4EYI7-F1
#
_cell.length_a   1.000
_cell.length_b   1.000
_cell.length_c   1.000
_cell.angle_alpha   90.00
_cell.angle_beta   90.00
_cell.angle_gamma   90.00
#
_symmetry.space_group_name_H-M   'P 1'
#
loop_
_entity.id
_entity.type
_entity.pdbx_description
1 polymer ?
#
loop_
_entity_poly.entity_id
_entity_poly.type
_entity_poly.pdbx_seq_one_letter_code
_entity_poly.pdbx_strand_id
1 'polypeptide(L)'
;AMALSAYFRESIKVGLIMGGGDMIAQFGIEKKSFNEWNYARTARFGALGLVVVGPALRKWYMTLDGMVAKKQPTLQRGFKKMFIDQTLFAPPFTLALSFIIPYMNGDETDKIISRIKEDYFTIMKGGYMLWPLAQIVNFTLVPLQYQVLYVQIIALAWNSFLSMMLNK
;
A
#
# COMPACT_ATOMS: atom_id res chain seq x y z
N ALA A 1 -9.03 -0.41 25.26
CA ALA A 1 -9.98 0.50 24.58
C ALA A 1 -9.30 1.50 23.62
N MET A 2 -8.33 2.30 24.06
CA MET A 2 -7.73 3.37 23.23
C MET A 2 -6.91 2.88 22.03
N ALA A 3 -6.11 1.81 22.20
CA ALA A 3 -5.34 1.23 21.09
C ALA A 3 -6.23 0.68 19.97
N LEU A 4 -7.27 -0.10 20.31
CA LEU A 4 -8.22 -0.65 19.34
C LEU A 4 -8.92 0.46 18.52
N SER A 5 -9.27 1.57 19.16
CA SER A 5 -9.84 2.74 18.47
C SER A 5 -8.89 3.39 17.46
N ALA A 6 -7.58 3.33 17.71
CA ALA A 6 -6.57 3.89 16.80
C ALA A 6 -6.35 2.98 15.58
N TYR A 7 -6.29 1.66 15.80
CA TYR A 7 -6.25 0.66 14.73
C TYR A 7 -7.45 0.78 13.79
N PHE A 8 -8.64 0.90 14.36
CA PHE A 8 -9.87 1.03 13.58
C PHE A 8 -9.91 2.34 12.78
N ARG A 9 -9.53 3.47 13.40
CA ARG A 9 -9.49 4.79 12.72
C ARG A 9 -8.51 4.83 11.55
N GLU A 10 -7.32 4.25 11.70
CA GLU A 10 -6.38 4.19 10.58
C GLU A 10 -6.88 3.26 9.46
N SER A 11 -7.46 2.13 9.82
CA SER A 11 -8.01 1.19 8.84
C SER A 11 -9.14 1.81 8.02
N ILE A 12 -10.02 2.60 8.65
CA ILE A 12 -11.05 3.38 7.92
C ILE A 12 -10.42 4.34 6.93
N LYS A 13 -9.39 5.11 7.34
CA LYS A 13 -8.71 6.04 6.43
C LYS A 13 -8.11 5.33 5.23
N VAL A 14 -7.45 4.19 5.46
CA VAL A 14 -6.88 3.38 4.37
C VAL A 14 -7.97 2.85 3.45
N GLY A 15 -9.07 2.33 4.00
CA GLY A 15 -10.22 1.90 3.20
C GLY A 15 -10.80 3.02 2.33
N LEU A 16 -10.98 4.22 2.89
CA LEU A 16 -11.46 5.38 2.13
C LEU A 16 -10.49 5.80 1.02
N ILE A 17 -9.18 5.79 1.29
CA ILE A 17 -8.18 6.16 0.27
C ILE A 17 -8.11 5.12 -0.84
N MET A 18 -8.14 3.83 -0.51
CA MET A 18 -8.12 2.77 -1.52
C MET A 18 -9.40 2.74 -2.37
N GLY A 19 -10.58 2.90 -1.75
CA GLY A 19 -11.83 3.04 -2.48
C GLY A 19 -11.86 4.30 -3.35
N GLY A 20 -11.49 5.46 -2.81
CA GLY A 20 -11.40 6.70 -3.57
C GLY A 20 -10.36 6.63 -4.71
N GLY A 21 -9.25 5.95 -4.48
CA GLY A 21 -8.24 5.71 -5.50
C GLY A 21 -8.74 4.85 -6.64
N ASP A 22 -9.55 3.84 -6.35
CA ASP A 22 -10.24 3.07 -7.38
C ASP A 22 -11.23 3.92 -8.19
N MET A 23 -11.96 4.82 -7.54
CA MET A 23 -12.84 5.76 -8.26
C MET A 23 -12.04 6.68 -9.19
N ILE A 24 -10.90 7.20 -8.73
CA ILE A 24 -9.99 8.01 -9.58
C ILE A 24 -9.47 7.20 -10.75
N ALA A 25 -9.11 5.93 -10.55
CA ALA A 25 -8.68 5.05 -11.64
C ALA A 25 -9.82 4.84 -12.66
N GLN A 26 -11.03 4.54 -12.21
CA GLN A 26 -12.18 4.29 -13.09
C GLN A 26 -12.60 5.54 -13.88
N PHE A 27 -12.72 6.69 -13.23
CA PHE A 27 -13.22 7.91 -13.87
C PHE A 27 -12.13 8.73 -14.55
N GLY A 28 -10.96 8.85 -13.92
CA GLY A 28 -9.87 9.71 -14.39
C GLY A 28 -8.96 9.04 -15.40
N ILE A 29 -8.74 7.73 -15.29
CA ILE A 29 -7.75 7.02 -16.11
C ILE A 29 -8.41 6.11 -17.14
N GLU A 30 -9.33 5.26 -16.69
CA GLU A 30 -10.15 4.41 -17.58
C GLU A 30 -11.24 5.21 -18.31
N LYS A 31 -11.46 6.49 -17.93
CA LYS A 31 -12.45 7.42 -18.53
C LYS A 31 -13.88 6.88 -18.58
N LYS A 32 -14.27 6.06 -17.60
CA LYS A 32 -15.64 5.54 -17.49
C LYS A 32 -16.62 6.67 -17.20
N SER A 33 -17.82 6.57 -17.76
CA SER A 33 -18.96 7.39 -17.35
C SER A 33 -19.55 6.90 -16.02
N PHE A 34 -20.42 7.69 -15.40
CA PHE A 34 -21.12 7.28 -14.17
C PHE A 34 -21.93 5.98 -14.34
N ASN A 35 -22.45 5.72 -15.55
CA ASN A 35 -23.23 4.52 -15.85
C ASN A 35 -22.35 3.26 -15.97
N GLU A 36 -21.05 3.42 -16.21
CA GLU A 36 -20.08 2.33 -16.33
C GLU A 36 -19.30 2.10 -15.02
N TRP A 37 -19.66 2.82 -13.96
CA TRP A 37 -18.96 2.73 -12.68
C TRP A 37 -19.13 1.34 -12.06
N ASN A 38 -18.01 0.65 -11.88
CA ASN A 38 -17.97 -0.60 -11.15
C ASN A 38 -17.87 -0.33 -9.64
N TYR A 39 -19.02 -0.06 -9.02
CA TYR A 39 -19.15 0.15 -7.57
C TYR A 39 -18.69 -1.06 -6.75
N ALA A 40 -18.85 -2.28 -7.29
CA ALA A 40 -18.41 -3.51 -6.63
C ALA A 40 -16.87 -3.55 -6.51
N ARG A 41 -16.15 -3.12 -7.55
CA ARG A 41 -14.68 -3.00 -7.52
C ARG A 41 -14.25 -1.96 -6.48
N THR A 42 -14.91 -0.79 -6.47
CA THR A 42 -14.63 0.26 -5.48
C THR A 42 -14.86 -0.23 -4.04
N ALA A 43 -15.95 -0.94 -3.80
CA ALA A 43 -16.25 -1.53 -2.49
C ALA A 43 -15.22 -2.59 -2.08
N ARG A 44 -14.77 -3.44 -3.02
CA ARG A 44 -13.70 -4.42 -2.78
C ARG A 44 -12.37 -3.77 -2.40
N PHE A 45 -11.95 -2.72 -3.11
CA PHE A 45 -10.73 -1.98 -2.77
C PHE A 45 -10.85 -1.28 -1.41
N GLY A 46 -12.01 -0.70 -1.11
CA GLY A 46 -12.28 -0.11 0.20
C GLY A 46 -12.23 -1.15 1.33
N ALA A 47 -12.83 -2.32 1.13
CA ALA A 47 -12.81 -3.43 2.07
C ALA A 47 -11.39 -3.99 2.26
N LEU A 48 -10.61 -4.12 1.18
CA LEU A 48 -9.21 -4.53 1.24
C LEU A 48 -8.38 -3.56 2.07
N GLY A 49 -8.59 -2.25 1.88
CA GLY A 49 -7.96 -1.21 2.68
C GLY A 49 -8.30 -1.28 4.16
N LEU A 50 -9.59 -1.49 4.46
CA LEU A 50 -10.11 -1.56 5.81
C LEU A 50 -9.67 -2.83 6.57
N VAL A 51 -9.71 -3.99 5.92
CA VAL A 51 -9.58 -5.29 6.61
C VAL A 51 -8.15 -5.83 6.55
N VAL A 52 -7.41 -5.54 5.48
CA VAL A 52 -6.10 -6.15 5.25
C VAL A 52 -4.99 -5.11 5.35
N VAL A 53 -5.00 -4.11 4.46
CA VAL A 53 -3.86 -3.19 4.30
C VAL A 53 -3.69 -2.28 5.52
N GLY A 54 -4.77 -1.66 6.00
CA GLY A 54 -4.73 -0.76 7.15
C GLY A 54 -4.21 -1.45 8.43
N PRO A 55 -4.82 -2.57 8.85
CA PRO A 55 -4.34 -3.33 10.01
C PRO A 55 -2.90 -3.83 9.86
N ALA A 56 -2.52 -4.33 8.68
CA ALA A 56 -1.18 -4.83 8.42
C ALA A 56 -0.12 -3.72 8.54
N LEU A 57 -0.33 -2.59 7.87
CA LEU A 57 0.59 -1.45 7.91
C LEU A 57 0.70 -0.86 9.32
N ARG A 58 -0.43 -0.69 10.02
CA ARG A 58 -0.42 -0.16 11.39
C ARG A 58 0.38 -1.06 12.32
N LYS A 59 0.09 -2.37 12.30
CA LYS A 59 0.82 -3.34 13.13
C LYS A 59 2.31 -3.32 12.79
N TRP A 60 2.64 -3.28 11.51
CA TRP A 60 4.03 -3.25 11.05
C TRP A 60 4.77 -1.99 11.52
N TYR A 61 4.21 -0.79 11.32
CA TYR A 61 4.91 0.45 11.71
C TYR A 61 5.05 0.61 13.22
N MET A 62 4.07 0.14 14.01
CA MET A 62 4.24 0.06 15.47
C MET A 62 5.37 -0.90 15.87
N THR A 63 5.44 -2.06 15.22
CA THR A 63 6.50 -3.05 15.46
C THR A 63 7.87 -2.48 15.09
N LEU A 64 7.96 -1.85 13.92
CA LEU A 64 9.17 -1.22 13.40
C LEU A 64 9.64 -0.04 14.28
N ASP A 65 8.73 0.75 14.85
CA ASP A 65 9.08 1.79 15.82
C ASP A 65 9.65 1.20 17.12
N GLY A 66 9.17 0.03 17.55
CA GLY A 66 9.71 -0.69 18.71
C GLY A 66 11.09 -1.34 18.46
N MET A 67 11.38 -1.77 17.23
CA MET A 67 12.65 -2.43 16.87
C MET A 67 13.85 -1.48 16.80
N VAL A 68 13.62 -0.17 16.63
CA VAL A 68 14.70 0.81 16.44
C VAL A 68 14.78 1.76 17.63
N ALA A 69 15.94 1.81 18.27
CA ALA A 69 16.16 2.61 19.47
C ALA A 69 15.90 4.11 19.22
N LYS A 70 15.05 4.71 20.06
CA LYS A 70 14.66 6.13 19.96
C LYS A 70 15.81 7.11 20.23
N LYS A 71 16.91 6.65 20.85
CA LYS A 71 18.09 7.46 21.17
C LYS A 71 19.00 7.72 19.95
N GLN A 72 18.80 7.02 18.83
CA GLN A 72 19.58 7.21 17.62
C GLN A 72 19.23 8.55 16.94
N PRO A 73 20.18 9.20 16.24
CA PRO A 73 19.89 10.35 15.38
C PRO A 73 18.74 10.06 14.41
N THR A 74 17.86 11.05 14.20
CA THR A 74 16.62 10.88 13.43
C THR A 74 16.87 10.28 12.04
N LEU A 75 17.89 10.77 11.33
CA LEU A 75 18.23 10.29 10.00
C LEU A 75 18.71 8.83 10.02
N GLN A 76 19.60 8.48 10.96
CA GLN A 76 20.10 7.10 11.12
C GLN A 76 18.95 6.13 11.44
N ARG A 77 18.03 6.55 12.32
CA ARG A 77 16.82 5.79 12.64
C ARG A 77 15.91 5.63 11.42
N GLY A 78 15.72 6.68 10.63
CA GLY A 78 14.95 6.64 9.38
C GLY A 78 15.50 5.64 8.37
N PHE A 79 16.81 5.70 8.10
CA PHE A 79 17.49 4.75 7.22
C PHE A 79 17.37 3.31 7.72
N LYS A 80 17.62 3.07 9.02
CA LYS A 80 17.51 1.72 9.60
C LYS A 80 16.10 1.16 9.46
N LYS A 81 15.08 1.97 9.74
CA LYS A 81 13.67 1.56 9.57
C LYS A 81 13.33 1.27 8.12
N MET A 82 13.75 2.12 7.19
CA MET A 82 13.55 1.89 5.76
C MET A 82 14.21 0.58 5.33
N PHE A 83 15.46 0.33 5.73
CA PHE A 83 16.14 -0.90 5.36
C PHE A 83 15.41 -2.15 5.87
N ILE A 84 14.95 -2.14 7.12
CA ILE A 84 14.16 -3.23 7.70
C ILE A 84 12.81 -3.38 6.99
N ASP A 85 12.12 -2.28 6.69
CA ASP A 85 10.85 -2.27 5.96
C ASP A 85 10.98 -2.89 4.57
N GLN A 86 11.98 -2.46 3.81
CA GLN A 86 12.21 -2.92 2.44
C GLN A 86 12.69 -4.37 2.37
N THR A 87 13.33 -4.88 3.42
CA THR A 87 13.84 -6.27 3.44
C THR A 87 12.85 -7.27 4.04
N LEU A 88 12.15 -6.91 5.12
CA LEU A 88 11.32 -7.84 5.88
C LEU A 88 9.83 -7.72 5.60
N PHE A 89 9.35 -6.56 5.18
CA PHE A 89 7.91 -6.32 4.99
C PHE A 89 7.53 -6.17 3.53
N ALA A 90 8.26 -5.34 2.76
CA ALA A 90 7.91 -5.07 1.37
C ALA A 90 7.78 -6.35 0.51
N PRO A 91 8.68 -7.36 0.59
CA PRO A 91 8.54 -8.57 -0.21
C PRO A 91 7.28 -9.39 0.13
N PRO A 92 7.06 -9.89 1.37
CA PRO A 92 5.87 -10.70 1.66
C PRO A 92 4.58 -9.90 1.52
N PHE A 93 4.59 -8.59 1.82
CA PHE A 93 3.42 -7.74 1.65
C PHE A 93 3.04 -7.58 0.19
N THR A 94 4.02 -7.33 -0.70
CA THR A 94 3.80 -7.24 -2.14
C THR A 94 3.31 -8.57 -2.69
N LEU A 95 3.93 -9.69 -2.29
CA LEU A 95 3.50 -11.03 -2.71
C LEU A 95 2.04 -11.30 -2.33
N ALA A 96 1.65 -10.96 -1.09
CA ALA A 96 0.28 -11.13 -0.61
C ALA A 96 -0.71 -10.29 -1.44
N LEU A 97 -0.41 -9.02 -1.71
CA LEU A 97 -1.29 -8.16 -2.50
C LEU A 97 -1.37 -8.57 -3.97
N SER A 98 -0.26 -9.01 -4.57
CA SER A 98 -0.23 -9.55 -5.93
C SER A 98 -1.11 -10.80 -6.09
N PHE A 99 -1.42 -11.50 -4.99
CA PHE A 99 -2.37 -12.61 -4.99
C PHE A 99 -3.79 -12.15 -4.66
N ILE A 100 -3.97 -11.43 -3.55
CA ILE A 100 -5.30 -11.07 -3.01
C ILE A 100 -6.08 -10.20 -3.99
N ILE A 101 -5.45 -9.21 -4.62
CA ILE A 101 -6.12 -8.26 -5.51
C ILE A 101 -6.76 -8.97 -6.73
N PRO A 102 -6.01 -9.72 -7.57
CA PRO A 102 -6.61 -10.39 -8.71
C PRO A 102 -7.58 -11.50 -8.28
N TYR A 103 -7.32 -12.19 -7.17
CA TYR A 103 -8.25 -13.18 -6.63
C TYR A 103 -9.62 -12.55 -6.28
N MET A 104 -9.61 -11.39 -5.62
CA MET A 104 -10.85 -10.64 -5.33
C MET A 104 -11.56 -10.11 -6.58
N ASN A 105 -10.83 -9.98 -7.69
CA ASN A 105 -11.40 -9.59 -8.99
C ASN A 105 -11.94 -10.77 -9.80
N GLY A 106 -11.74 -12.01 -9.32
CA GLY A 106 -12.25 -13.23 -9.96
C GLY A 106 -11.28 -13.90 -10.92
N ASP A 107 -9.99 -13.53 -10.91
CA ASP A 107 -8.97 -14.23 -11.70
C ASP A 107 -8.76 -15.66 -11.17
N GLU A 108 -8.49 -16.61 -12.07
CA GLU A 108 -8.19 -18.00 -11.73
C GLU A 108 -6.87 -18.12 -10.94
N THR A 109 -6.88 -18.91 -9.87
CA THR A 109 -5.72 -19.09 -8.98
C THR A 109 -4.45 -19.50 -9.72
N ASP A 110 -4.52 -20.46 -10.64
CA ASP A 110 -3.34 -20.94 -11.39
C ASP A 110 -2.74 -19.86 -12.29
N LYS A 111 -3.58 -18.99 -12.84
CA LYS A 111 -3.17 -17.84 -13.64
C LYS A 111 -2.51 -16.77 -12.77
N ILE A 112 -3.03 -16.52 -11.57
CA ILE A 112 -2.44 -15.60 -10.58
C ILE A 112 -1.04 -16.09 -10.18
N ILE A 113 -0.92 -17.38 -9.84
CA ILE A 113 0.35 -17.98 -9.42
C ILE A 113 1.38 -17.91 -10.55
N SER A 114 0.97 -18.24 -11.78
CA SER A 114 1.87 -18.18 -12.95
C SER A 114 2.38 -16.76 -13.18
N ARG A 115 1.50 -15.75 -13.18
CA ARG A 115 1.89 -14.33 -13.29
C ARG A 115 2.82 -13.87 -12.17
N ILE A 116 2.56 -14.27 -10.92
CA ILE A 116 3.46 -13.95 -9.81
C ILE A 116 4.84 -14.54 -10.05
N LYS A 117 4.95 -15.79 -10.50
CA LYS A 117 6.26 -16.42 -10.78
C LYS A 117 7.04 -15.67 -11.86
N GLU A 118 6.35 -15.15 -12.86
CA GLU A 118 6.95 -14.40 -13.98
C GLU A 118 7.32 -12.97 -13.60
N ASP A 119 6.39 -12.25 -12.98
CA ASP A 119 6.46 -10.78 -12.84
C ASP A 119 6.91 -10.30 -11.46
N TYR A 120 6.92 -11.16 -10.42
CA TYR A 120 7.15 -10.71 -9.04
C TYR A 120 8.46 -9.95 -8.86
N PHE A 121 9.55 -10.43 -9.47
CA PHE A 121 10.84 -9.73 -9.40
C PHE A 121 10.81 -8.38 -10.12
N THR A 122 10.08 -8.28 -11.22
CA THR A 122 9.87 -7.02 -11.95
C THR A 122 9.07 -6.04 -11.10
N ILE A 123 8.00 -6.49 -10.45
CA ILE A 123 7.20 -5.70 -9.51
C ILE A 123 8.06 -5.20 -8.35
N MET A 124 8.86 -6.08 -7.74
CA MET A 124 9.76 -5.71 -6.64
C MET A 124 10.82 -4.70 -7.06
N LYS A 125 11.44 -4.88 -8.24
CA LYS A 125 12.42 -3.92 -8.79
C LYS A 125 11.78 -2.55 -9.00
N GLY A 126 10.60 -2.49 -9.62
CA GLY A 126 9.85 -1.23 -9.80
C GLY A 126 9.50 -0.58 -8.46
N GLY A 127 9.07 -1.39 -7.48
CA GLY A 127 8.83 -0.92 -6.11
C GLY A 127 10.07 -0.30 -5.47
N TYR A 128 11.25 -0.92 -5.60
CA TYR A 128 12.50 -0.41 -5.04
C TYR A 128 13.01 0.88 -5.70
N MET A 129 12.51 1.27 -6.86
CA MET A 129 12.83 2.57 -7.46
C MET A 129 12.12 3.74 -6.75
N LEU A 130 11.01 3.47 -6.06
CA LEU A 130 10.18 4.49 -5.40
C LEU A 130 10.23 4.38 -3.87
N TRP A 131 9.95 3.18 -3.35
CA TRP A 131 9.62 2.98 -1.95
C TRP A 131 10.76 3.26 -0.97
N PRO A 132 12.04 2.93 -1.23
CA PRO A 132 13.14 3.28 -0.32
C PRO A 132 13.22 4.78 -0.05
N LEU A 133 13.13 5.61 -1.09
CA LEU A 133 13.14 7.07 -0.93
C LEU A 133 11.89 7.56 -0.19
N ALA A 134 10.71 7.08 -0.58
CA ALA A 134 9.47 7.43 0.10
C ALA A 134 9.51 7.07 1.59
N GLN A 135 10.06 5.91 1.94
CA GLN A 135 10.13 5.41 3.30
C GLN A 135 11.22 6.08 4.15
N ILE A 136 12.35 6.49 3.55
CA ILE A 136 13.32 7.34 4.27
C ILE A 136 12.63 8.63 4.72
N VAL A 137 11.91 9.30 3.82
CA VAL A 137 11.14 10.51 4.13
C VAL A 137 10.10 10.23 5.22
N ASN A 138 9.33 9.15 5.06
CA ASN A 138 8.30 8.74 6.00
C ASN A 138 8.87 8.52 7.42
N PHE A 139 9.88 7.68 7.56
CA PHE A 139 10.41 7.29 8.87
C PHE A 139 11.30 8.36 9.53
N THR A 140 11.76 9.34 8.76
CA THR A 140 12.56 10.47 9.27
C THR A 140 11.70 11.65 9.65
N LEU A 141 10.73 12.03 8.82
CA LEU A 141 10.00 13.31 8.94
C LEU A 141 8.54 13.15 9.39
N VAL A 142 7.89 12.02 9.09
CA VAL A 142 6.45 11.85 9.33
C VAL A 142 6.20 11.25 10.72
N PRO A 143 5.36 11.90 11.57
CA PRO A 143 4.97 11.34 12.86
C PRO A 143 4.26 9.98 12.70
N LEU A 144 4.49 9.04 13.63
CA LEU A 144 4.03 7.64 13.55
C LEU A 144 2.54 7.49 13.17
N GLN A 145 1.67 8.34 13.73
CA GLN A 145 0.22 8.34 13.49
C GLN A 145 -0.19 8.76 12.06
N TYR A 146 0.73 9.31 11.27
CA TYR A 146 0.50 9.76 9.89
C TYR A 146 1.28 8.95 8.86
N GLN A 147 2.15 8.03 9.29
CA GLN A 147 3.02 7.28 8.38
C GLN A 147 2.24 6.38 7.41
N VAL A 148 1.16 5.76 7.90
CA VAL A 148 0.27 4.96 7.05
C VAL A 148 -0.43 5.85 6.02
N LEU A 149 -0.96 6.99 6.45
CA LEU A 149 -1.62 7.96 5.55
C LEU A 149 -0.67 8.46 4.46
N TYR A 150 0.56 8.83 4.84
CA TYR A 150 1.59 9.25 3.90
C TYR A 150 1.84 8.20 2.81
N VAL A 151 2.02 6.93 3.19
CA VAL A 151 2.26 5.85 2.23
C VAL A 151 1.08 5.61 1.31
N GLN A 152 -0.16 5.74 1.80
CA GLN A 152 -1.34 5.63 0.95
C GLN A 152 -1.44 6.75 -0.10
N ILE A 153 -1.02 7.97 0.25
CA ILE A 153 -0.99 9.09 -0.70
C ILE A 153 0.07 8.85 -1.80
N ILE A 154 1.26 8.40 -1.42
CA ILE A 154 2.31 8.05 -2.39
C ILE A 154 1.86 6.89 -3.29
N ALA A 155 1.21 5.86 -2.72
CA ALA A 155 0.67 4.73 -3.47
C ALA A 155 -0.36 5.18 -4.51
N LEU A 156 -1.27 6.09 -4.14
CA LEU A 156 -2.27 6.64 -5.05
C LEU A 156 -1.61 7.39 -6.23
N ALA A 157 -0.64 8.24 -5.94
CA ALA A 157 0.09 8.99 -6.97
C ALA A 157 0.85 8.05 -7.91
N TRP A 158 1.52 7.04 -7.36
CA TRP A 158 2.27 6.05 -8.14
C TRP A 158 1.37 5.21 -9.05
N ASN A 159 0.26 4.69 -8.52
CA ASN A 159 -0.69 3.90 -9.30
C ASN A 159 -1.30 4.73 -10.44
N SER A 160 -1.59 6.01 -10.17
CA SER A 160 -2.09 6.93 -11.20
C SER A 160 -1.04 7.15 -12.30
N PHE A 161 0.22 7.38 -11.91
CA PHE A 161 1.33 7.54 -12.85
C PHE A 161 1.57 6.29 -13.72
N LEU A 162 1.64 5.11 -13.10
CA LEU A 162 1.80 3.85 -13.83
C LEU A 162 0.64 3.63 -14.82
N SER A 163 -0.60 3.86 -14.40
CA SER A 163 -1.74 3.67 -15.27
C SER A 163 -1.75 4.65 -16.45
N MET A 164 -1.28 5.88 -16.27
CA MET A 164 -1.08 6.83 -17.39
C MET A 164 0.05 6.42 -18.34
N MET A 165 1.13 5.82 -17.84
CA MET A 165 2.25 5.38 -18.68
C MET A 165 1.93 4.11 -19.47
N LEU A 166 1.22 3.16 -18.85
CA LEU A 166 0.94 1.85 -19.43
C LEU A 166 -0.24 1.86 -20.42
N ASN A 167 -1.14 2.84 -20.32
CA ASN A 167 -2.31 2.98 -21.21
C ASN A 167 -2.11 4.05 -22.31
N LYS A 168 -0.87 4.26 -22.76
CA LYS A 168 -0.54 5.11 -23.92
C LYS A 168 -0.48 4.29 -25.21
#